data_AF-A0A8T2TCD1-F1
#
_entry.id   AF-A0A8T2TCD1-F1
#
_cell.length_a   1.000
_cell.length_b   1.000
_cell.length_c   1.000
_cell.angle_alpha   90.00
_cell.angle_beta   90.00
_cell.angle_gamma   90.00
#
_symmetry.space_group_name_H-M   'P 1'
#
loop_
_entity.id
_entity.type
_entity.pdbx_description
1 polymer ?
#
loop_
_entity_poly.entity_id
_entity_poly.type
_entity_poly.pdbx_seq_one_letter_code
_entity_poly.pdbx_strand_id
1 'polypeptide(L)'
;MNTYVPNNGWREEELSFQRRRKWDQRVLEFVSRERSKALIWCGVLNVSHEEIDVSHPDFFKNARQQGYVPPRKEDCGQPGFTQAERDRFSRILKEGDLIDTYRWLQKEKDSDRGFTWSRNPVEKY
;
A
#
# COMPACT_ATOMS: atom_id res chain seq x y z
N MET A 1 -3.61 -2.82 16.78
CA MET A 1 -4.61 -2.42 15.77
C MET A 1 -4.58 -3.42 14.62
N ASN A 2 -5.70 -4.06 14.29
CA ASN A 2 -5.82 -4.98 13.15
C ASN A 2 -6.72 -4.33 12.08
N THR A 3 -6.26 -4.23 10.84
CA THR A 3 -6.96 -3.49 9.78
C THR A 3 -7.06 -4.26 8.47
N TYR A 4 -8.18 -4.07 7.78
CA TYR A 4 -8.32 -4.32 6.34
C TYR A 4 -8.43 -2.96 5.64
N VAL A 5 -7.32 -2.46 5.10
CA VAL A 5 -7.23 -1.11 4.53
C VAL A 5 -7.99 -1.05 3.20
N PRO A 6 -8.77 0.00 2.90
CA PRO A 6 -9.50 0.07 1.64
C PRO A 6 -8.55 0.03 0.42
N ASN A 7 -8.78 -0.87 -0.53
CA ASN A 7 -8.06 -0.86 -1.80
C ASN A 7 -8.65 0.22 -2.75
N ASN A 8 -7.81 0.85 -3.58
CA ASN A 8 -8.26 1.83 -4.58
C ASN A 8 -8.98 1.18 -5.77
N GLY A 9 -8.60 -0.04 -6.14
CA GLY A 9 -9.16 -0.76 -7.28
C GLY A 9 -8.94 -0.05 -8.63
N TRP A 10 -9.43 -0.69 -9.69
CA TRP A 10 -9.37 -0.17 -11.07
C TRP A 10 -10.71 0.37 -11.59
N ARG A 11 -11.80 0.18 -10.82
CA ARG A 11 -13.15 0.55 -11.26
C ARG A 11 -13.48 1.98 -10.86
N GLU A 12 -14.35 2.61 -11.64
CA GLU A 12 -14.90 3.96 -11.51
C GLU A 12 -15.76 4.19 -10.24
N GLU A 13 -15.42 3.58 -9.10
CA GLU A 13 -15.82 4.21 -7.86
C GLU A 13 -14.94 5.46 -7.73
N GLU A 14 -15.40 6.60 -8.26
CA GLU A 14 -14.75 7.92 -8.14
C GLU A 14 -14.37 8.24 -6.67
N LEU A 15 -15.04 7.57 -5.74
CA LEU A 15 -14.86 7.64 -4.29
C LEU A 15 -13.77 6.72 -3.73
N SER A 16 -13.18 5.77 -4.48
CA SER A 16 -12.22 4.80 -3.93
C SER A 16 -10.94 5.47 -3.43
N PHE A 17 -10.34 6.33 -4.25
CA PHE A 17 -9.16 7.13 -3.89
C PHE A 17 -9.48 8.12 -2.77
N GLN A 18 -10.66 8.72 -2.78
CA GLN A 18 -11.09 9.63 -1.72
C GLN A 18 -11.25 8.88 -0.38
N ARG A 19 -11.87 7.70 -0.42
CA ARG A 19 -12.03 6.79 0.73
C ARG A 19 -10.68 6.37 1.27
N ARG A 20 -9.74 5.95 0.41
CA ARG A 20 -8.38 5.56 0.82
C ARG A 20 -7.61 6.73 1.43
N ARG A 21 -7.61 7.91 0.80
CA ARG A 21 -6.95 9.11 1.36
C ARG A 21 -7.53 9.51 2.72
N LYS A 22 -8.86 9.50 2.84
CA LYS A 22 -9.54 9.79 4.11
C LYS A 22 -9.16 8.77 5.17
N TRP A 23 -9.09 7.49 4.81
CA TRP A 23 -8.67 6.43 5.71
C TRP A 23 -7.22 6.62 6.17
N ASP A 24 -6.29 6.84 5.24
CA ASP A 24 -4.86 7.04 5.52
C ASP A 24 -4.67 8.26 6.45
N GLN A 25 -5.40 9.35 6.21
CA GLN A 25 -5.39 10.54 7.05
C GLN A 25 -5.89 10.26 8.48
N ARG A 26 -6.95 9.45 8.64
CA ARG A 26 -7.45 9.07 9.98
C ARG A 26 -6.49 8.17 10.73
N VAL A 27 -5.80 7.27 10.03
CA VAL A 27 -4.78 6.43 10.66
C VAL A 27 -3.56 7.24 11.05
N LEU A 28 -3.13 8.18 10.21
CA LEU A 28 -2.09 9.14 10.56
C LEU A 28 -2.46 9.90 11.85
N GLU A 29 -3.65 10.47 11.93
CA GLU A 29 -4.15 11.16 13.13
C GLU A 29 -4.15 10.26 14.37
N PHE A 30 -4.54 8.99 14.20
CA PHE A 30 -4.56 8.01 15.29
C PHE A 30 -3.15 7.68 15.79
N VAL A 31 -2.22 7.30 14.90
CA VAL A 31 -0.86 6.89 15.29
C VAL A 31 -0.06 8.05 15.88
N SER A 32 -0.27 9.27 15.39
CA SER A 32 0.39 10.45 15.94
C SER A 32 -0.11 10.80 17.35
N ARG A 33 -1.33 10.41 17.72
CA ARG A 33 -1.91 10.65 19.06
C ARG A 33 -1.59 9.54 20.07
N GLU A 34 -1.60 8.29 19.63
CA GLU A 34 -1.44 7.11 20.49
C GLU A 34 0.03 6.75 20.78
N ARG A 35 0.90 7.74 20.99
CA ARG A 35 2.34 7.52 21.24
C ARG A 35 2.69 7.09 22.65
N SER A 36 1.73 7.14 23.58
CA SER A 36 1.96 6.80 25.00
C SER A 36 1.96 5.29 25.26
N LYS A 37 1.49 4.48 24.32
CA LYS A 37 1.42 3.01 24.42
C LYS A 37 2.11 2.37 23.23
N ALA A 38 2.73 1.22 23.46
CA ALA A 38 3.26 0.42 22.37
C ALA A 38 2.12 0.01 21.41
N LEU A 39 2.31 0.27 20.11
CA LEU A 39 1.34 -0.04 19.07
C LEU A 39 1.89 -1.14 18.15
N ILE A 40 1.16 -2.25 18.05
CA ILE A 40 1.33 -3.23 16.97
C ILE A 40 0.22 -2.98 15.95
N TRP A 41 0.59 -2.65 14.72
CA TRP A 41 -0.34 -2.50 13.60
C TRP A 41 -0.15 -3.64 12.61
N CYS A 42 -1.18 -4.45 12.42
CA CYS A 42 -1.18 -5.61 11.55
C CYS A 42 -2.44 -5.68 10.67
N GLY A 43 -2.45 -6.62 9.72
CA GLY A 43 -3.57 -6.89 8.82
C GLY A 43 -3.20 -6.72 7.35
N VAL A 44 -4.19 -6.48 6.49
CA VAL A 44 -3.97 -6.25 5.05
C VAL A 44 -3.93 -4.75 4.81
N LEU A 45 -2.72 -4.23 4.59
CA LEU A 45 -2.49 -2.79 4.48
C LEU A 45 -2.74 -2.23 3.07
N ASN A 46 -2.96 -3.10 2.08
CA ASN A 46 -3.20 -2.73 0.68
C ASN A 46 -2.17 -1.70 0.18
N VAL A 47 -0.91 -1.91 0.52
CA VAL A 47 0.25 -1.17 0.03
C VAL A 47 1.48 -2.08 0.06
N SER A 48 2.23 -2.10 -1.02
CA SER A 48 3.60 -2.59 -1.08
C SER A 48 4.50 -1.34 -1.04
N HIS A 49 5.29 -1.19 0.01
CA HIS A 49 5.93 0.08 0.36
C HIS A 49 7.11 0.41 -0.55
N GLU A 50 7.95 -0.59 -0.81
CA GLU A 50 9.18 -0.47 -1.56
C GLU A 50 9.20 -1.38 -2.79
N GLU A 51 10.10 -1.11 -3.73
CA GLU A 51 10.20 -1.87 -4.98
C GLU A 51 10.51 -3.35 -4.77
N ILE A 52 11.19 -3.65 -3.66
CA ILE A 52 11.52 -5.00 -3.24
C ILE A 52 10.28 -5.81 -2.79
N ASP A 53 9.19 -5.13 -2.43
CA ASP A 53 7.95 -5.73 -1.92
C ASP A 53 7.04 -6.26 -3.05
N VAL A 54 7.44 -6.11 -4.31
CA VAL A 54 6.69 -6.59 -5.47
C VAL A 54 7.57 -7.39 -6.43
N SER A 55 6.95 -8.26 -7.22
CA SER A 55 7.66 -9.09 -8.19
C SER A 55 8.21 -8.27 -9.37
N HIS A 56 7.42 -7.34 -9.91
CA HIS A 56 7.74 -6.57 -11.11
C HIS A 56 7.49 -5.07 -10.88
N PRO A 57 8.40 -4.34 -10.21
CA PRO A 57 8.17 -2.96 -9.80
C PRO A 57 7.91 -2.03 -10.99
N ASP A 58 8.67 -2.14 -12.07
CA ASP A 58 8.51 -1.24 -13.23
C ASP A 58 7.20 -1.47 -13.99
N PHE A 59 6.73 -2.71 -14.03
CA PHE A 59 5.40 -3.02 -14.54
C PHE A 59 4.32 -2.41 -13.65
N PHE A 60 4.37 -2.63 -12.33
CA PHE A 60 3.34 -2.16 -11.42
C PHE A 60 3.28 -0.63 -11.28
N LYS A 61 4.42 0.08 -11.38
CA LYS A 61 4.45 1.56 -11.41
C LYS A 61 3.65 2.12 -12.59
N ASN A 62 3.65 1.42 -13.72
CA ASN A 62 3.07 1.89 -14.98
C ASN A 62 1.77 1.17 -15.37
N ALA A 63 1.33 0.19 -14.57
CA ALA A 63 0.13 -0.57 -14.83
C ALA A 63 -1.07 0.36 -15.01
N ARG A 64 -1.86 0.10 -16.04
CA ARG A 64 -3.11 0.80 -16.33
C ARG A 64 -4.09 -0.19 -16.95
N GLN A 65 -5.31 -0.22 -16.41
CA GLN A 65 -6.40 -0.93 -17.07
C GLN A 65 -6.91 -0.12 -18.26
N GLN A 66 -7.31 -0.78 -19.34
CA GLN A 66 -7.86 -0.09 -20.51
C GLN A 66 -9.10 0.73 -20.13
N GLY A 67 -9.16 1.99 -20.57
CA GLY A 67 -10.25 2.91 -20.24
C GLY A 67 -10.17 3.53 -18.85
N TYR A 68 -9.21 3.13 -18.00
CA TYR A 68 -9.02 3.71 -16.68
C TYR A 68 -8.15 4.98 -16.75
N VAL A 69 -8.69 6.08 -16.21
CA VAL A 69 -7.95 7.33 -16.01
C VAL A 69 -7.87 7.61 -14.50
N PRO A 70 -6.66 7.63 -13.91
CA PRO A 70 -6.53 7.94 -12.50
C PRO A 70 -6.91 9.39 -12.22
N PRO A 71 -7.51 9.70 -11.05
CA PRO A 71 -7.99 11.03 -10.73
C PRO A 71 -6.84 12.04 -10.55
N ARG A 72 -5.63 11.57 -10.22
CA ARG A 72 -4.40 12.38 -10.20
C ARG A 72 -3.23 11.61 -10.80
N LYS A 73 -2.19 12.34 -11.24
CA LYS A 73 -1.01 11.74 -11.86
C LYS A 73 -0.27 10.79 -10.90
N GLU A 74 -0.21 11.14 -9.61
CA GLU A 74 0.43 10.33 -8.56
C GLU A 74 -0.33 9.04 -8.21
N ASP A 75 -1.57 8.90 -8.68
CA ASP A 75 -2.39 7.69 -8.54
C ASP A 75 -2.20 6.73 -9.73
N CYS A 76 -1.30 7.04 -10.69
CA CYS A 76 -0.95 6.12 -11.76
C CYS A 76 -0.23 4.87 -11.22
N GLY A 77 -0.49 3.73 -11.85
CA GLY A 77 0.08 2.44 -11.49
C GLY A 77 -0.94 1.52 -10.86
N GLN A 78 -0.47 0.35 -10.44
CA GLN A 78 -1.27 -0.68 -9.80
C GLN A 78 -1.77 -0.19 -8.43
N PRO A 79 -3.08 -0.24 -8.14
CA PRO A 79 -3.62 -0.05 -6.79
C PRO A 79 -2.90 -0.94 -5.77
N GLY A 80 -2.38 -0.33 -4.70
CA GLY A 80 -1.48 -0.95 -3.73
C GLY A 80 0.00 -0.71 -4.02
N PHE A 81 0.36 -0.12 -5.16
CA PHE A 81 1.75 0.23 -5.51
C PHE A 81 1.87 1.60 -6.19
N THR A 82 0.83 2.43 -6.14
CA THR A 82 0.91 3.81 -6.63
C THR A 82 1.87 4.63 -5.77
N GLN A 83 2.53 5.62 -6.36
CA GLN A 83 3.46 6.49 -5.62
C GLN A 83 2.74 7.16 -4.43
N ALA A 84 1.51 7.63 -4.65
CA ALA A 84 0.74 8.30 -3.61
C ALA A 84 0.40 7.38 -2.41
N GLU A 85 0.11 6.10 -2.62
CA GLU A 85 -0.10 5.14 -1.51
C GLU A 85 1.19 4.89 -0.73
N ARG A 86 2.31 4.70 -1.43
CA ARG A 86 3.64 4.47 -0.84
C ARG A 86 4.11 5.67 -0.01
N ASP A 87 3.91 6.88 -0.51
CA ASP A 87 4.25 8.12 0.19
C ASP A 87 3.43 8.31 1.46
N ARG A 88 2.11 8.05 1.39
CA ARG A 88 1.24 8.14 2.57
C ARG A 88 1.60 7.08 3.60
N PHE A 89 1.91 5.86 3.18
CA PHE A 89 2.37 4.82 4.10
C PHE A 89 3.69 5.20 4.78
N SER A 90 4.66 5.72 4.03
CA SER A 90 5.92 6.27 4.57
C SER A 90 5.67 7.35 5.62
N ARG A 91 4.74 8.26 5.34
CA ARG A 91 4.36 9.32 6.28
C ARG A 91 3.74 8.75 7.56
N ILE A 92 2.84 7.77 7.46
CA ILE A 92 2.23 7.13 8.63
C ILE A 92 3.30 6.45 9.50
N LEU A 93 4.22 5.70 8.89
CA LEU A 93 5.30 5.06 9.64
C LEU A 93 6.17 6.10 10.37
N LYS A 94 6.59 7.16 9.67
CA LYS A 94 7.42 8.22 10.22
C LYS A 94 6.74 8.97 11.37
N GLU A 95 5.52 9.45 11.16
CA GLU A 95 4.81 10.27 12.15
C GLU A 95 4.24 9.44 13.32
N GLY A 96 4.03 8.14 13.10
CA GLY A 96 3.65 7.18 14.13
C GLY A 96 4.82 6.55 14.88
N ASP A 97 6.07 6.86 14.50
CA ASP A 97 7.28 6.22 15.04
C ASP A 97 7.22 4.69 14.97
N LEU A 98 6.75 4.20 13.81
CA LEU A 98 6.53 2.79 13.52
C LEU A 98 7.60 2.27 12.59
N ILE A 99 7.88 0.97 12.72
CA ILE A 99 8.81 0.26 11.86
C ILE A 99 8.10 -0.92 11.20
N ASP A 100 8.38 -1.15 9.91
CA ASP A 100 8.04 -2.41 9.27
C ASP A 100 8.95 -3.50 9.83
N THR A 101 8.38 -4.32 10.73
CA THR A 101 9.13 -5.39 11.40
C THR A 101 9.69 -6.43 10.44
N TYR A 102 9.00 -6.75 9.34
CA TYR A 102 9.48 -7.71 8.37
C TYR A 102 10.69 -7.13 7.64
N ARG A 103 10.57 -5.91 7.12
CA ARG A 103 11.65 -5.27 6.35
C ARG A 103 12.85 -4.87 7.21
N TRP A 104 12.63 -4.61 8.50
CA TRP A 104 13.71 -4.41 9.47
C TRP A 104 14.57 -5.66 9.67
N LEU A 105 13.93 -6.83 9.79
CA LEU A 105 14.61 -8.12 9.98
C LEU A 105 15.13 -8.72 8.66
N GLN A 106 14.38 -8.55 7.58
CA GLN A 106 14.64 -9.09 6.24
C GLN A 106 14.86 -7.97 5.24
N LYS A 107 16.13 -7.57 5.11
CA LYS A 107 16.53 -6.43 4.28
C LYS A 107 16.60 -6.75 2.78
N GLU A 108 16.76 -8.03 2.44
CA GLU A 108 16.90 -8.49 1.06
C GLU A 108 15.57 -9.02 0.50
N LYS A 109 15.55 -9.22 -0.83
CA LYS A 109 14.37 -9.71 -1.54
C LYS A 109 14.28 -11.21 -1.36
N ASP A 110 13.23 -11.67 -0.69
CA ASP A 110 12.86 -13.08 -0.66
C ASP A 110 11.69 -13.29 -1.62
N SER A 111 11.95 -13.90 -2.77
CA SER A 111 10.91 -14.11 -3.80
C SER A 111 9.97 -15.27 -3.47
N ASP A 112 10.34 -16.14 -2.53
CA ASP A 112 9.57 -17.33 -2.16
C ASP A 112 8.62 -17.04 -0.99
N ARG A 113 9.06 -16.21 -0.03
CA ARG A 113 8.32 -15.93 1.23
C ARG A 113 8.06 -14.45 1.48
N GLY A 114 8.65 -13.55 0.71
CA GLY A 114 8.53 -12.11 0.90
C GLY A 114 7.24 -11.49 0.37
N PHE A 115 6.38 -12.29 -0.28
CA PHE A 115 5.08 -11.84 -0.77
C PHE A 115 3.95 -12.47 0.04
N THR A 116 2.99 -11.64 0.46
CA THR A 116 1.83 -12.07 1.24
C THR A 116 0.56 -12.23 0.40
N TRP A 117 0.61 -11.86 -0.88
CA TRP A 117 -0.50 -11.96 -1.81
C TRP A 117 -0.02 -12.19 -3.24
N SER A 118 -0.72 -13.06 -3.96
CA SER A 118 -0.54 -13.30 -5.39
C SER A 118 -1.90 -13.43 -6.07
N ARG A 119 -2.06 -12.82 -7.25
CA ARG A 119 -3.22 -13.08 -8.11
C ARG A 119 -2.99 -14.42 -8.82
N ASN A 120 -3.95 -15.34 -8.78
CA ASN A 120 -3.91 -16.52 -9.64
C ASN A 120 -3.85 -16.06 -11.11
N PRO A 121 -2.91 -16.58 -11.92
CA PRO A 121 -2.89 -16.28 -13.34
C PRO A 121 -4.18 -16.83 -13.96
N VAL A 122 -5.06 -15.94 -14.40
CA VAL A 122 -6.14 -16.30 -15.32
C VAL A 122 -5.48 -16.33 -16.70
N GLU A 123 -4.90 -17.48 -17.02
CA GLU A 123 -4.22 -17.83 -18.27
C GLU A 123 -2.94 -17.03 -18.59
N LYS A 124 -1.99 -17.73 -19.22
CA LYS A 124 -0.64 -17.25 -19.53
C LYS A 124 -0.73 -16.09 -20.53
N TYR A 125 0.05 -15.03 -20.29
CA TYR A 125 0.34 -13.98 -21.28
C TYR A 125 0.91 -14.56 -22.57
#